data_AF-A0A1S6YAZ4-F1
#
_entry.id   AF-A0A1S6YAZ4-F1
#
_cell.length_a   1.000
_cell.length_b   1.000
_cell.length_c   1.000
_cell.angle_alpha   90.00
_cell.angle_beta   90.00
_cell.angle_gamma   90.00
#
_symmetry.space_group_name_H-M   'P 1'
#
loop_
_entity.id
_entity.type
_entity.pdbx_description
1 polymer ?
#
loop_
_entity_poly.entity_id
_entity_poly.type
_entity_poly.pdbx_seq_one_letter_code
_entity_poly.pdbx_strand_id
1 'polypeptide(L)'
;MDSETDILHCMAIRHEYLRCKDAFELFVAQGESIVMQGHSHQRAYRAYNAYSSFIHHLYELYMALFARDHQVADIKSCRRIKAWVKGEQAKRIGDEKSKVGTHTYTDGALNEQVHLQAMQWLSSIDRGAVSAKIHPRSQYERMLPVDQDFGPAFRSMRNKIAGHVTYERIELVKLTEFFQKYHPYLCMLFRNVGGSSFGRYLDTVPDFGEVTSFLGIFIRPDPNTNIE
;
A
#
# COMPACT_ATOMS: atom_id res chain seq x y z
N MET A 1 -15.94 -7.01 15.07
CA MET A 1 -16.66 -6.98 13.79
C MET A 1 -17.54 -8.21 13.70
N ASP A 2 -18.79 -8.11 13.25
CA ASP A 2 -19.59 -9.31 12.95
C ASP A 2 -19.04 -10.02 11.70
N SER A 3 -19.46 -11.29 11.50
CA SER A 3 -18.90 -12.15 10.46
C SER A 3 -19.18 -11.66 9.05
N GLU A 4 -20.33 -11.05 8.80
CA GLU A 4 -20.71 -10.56 7.47
C GLU A 4 -19.87 -9.34 7.09
N THR A 5 -19.72 -8.40 8.01
CA THR A 5 -18.85 -7.23 7.84
C THR A 5 -17.39 -7.64 7.63
N ASP A 6 -16.88 -8.66 8.34
CA ASP A 6 -15.49 -9.13 8.13
C ASP A 6 -15.28 -9.78 6.76
N ILE A 7 -16.27 -10.51 6.24
CA ILE A 7 -16.22 -11.09 4.89
C ILE A 7 -16.12 -9.96 3.84
N LEU A 8 -17.00 -8.96 3.93
CA LEU A 8 -16.99 -7.81 3.01
C LEU A 8 -15.68 -7.02 3.12
N HIS A 9 -15.16 -6.84 4.35
CA HIS A 9 -13.88 -6.18 4.58
C HIS A 9 -12.70 -6.97 3.97
N CYS A 10 -12.71 -8.30 4.07
CA CYS A 10 -11.73 -9.16 3.42
C CYS A 10 -11.81 -9.10 1.89
N MET A 11 -13.02 -9.02 1.32
CA MET A 11 -13.21 -8.81 -0.12
C MET A 11 -12.65 -7.45 -0.56
N ALA A 12 -12.91 -6.39 0.20
CA ALA A 12 -12.35 -5.06 -0.06
C ALA A 12 -10.81 -5.05 0.01
N ILE A 13 -10.21 -5.73 0.99
CA ILE A 13 -8.74 -5.88 1.09
C ILE A 13 -8.19 -6.59 -0.14
N ARG A 14 -8.84 -7.67 -0.62
CA ARG A 14 -8.40 -8.38 -1.83
C ARG A 14 -8.49 -7.52 -3.07
N HIS A 15 -9.60 -6.80 -3.25
CA HIS A 15 -9.77 -5.86 -4.35
C HIS A 15 -8.68 -4.77 -4.31
N GLU A 16 -8.41 -4.18 -3.14
CA GLU A 16 -7.39 -3.14 -3.01
C GLU A 16 -5.97 -3.68 -3.25
N TYR A 17 -5.68 -4.93 -2.84
CA TYR A 17 -4.44 -5.60 -3.19
C TYR A 17 -4.28 -5.75 -4.72
N LEU A 18 -5.32 -6.15 -5.44
CA LEU A 18 -5.28 -6.26 -6.90
C LEU A 18 -5.05 -4.90 -7.58
N ARG A 19 -5.73 -3.84 -7.13
CA ARG A 19 -5.49 -2.48 -7.62
C ARG A 19 -4.05 -2.02 -7.36
N CYS A 20 -3.51 -2.36 -6.19
CA CYS A 20 -2.11 -2.09 -5.85
C CYS A 20 -1.14 -2.85 -6.76
N LYS A 21 -1.40 -4.14 -7.00
CA LYS A 21 -0.62 -5.00 -7.89
C LYS A 21 -0.62 -4.46 -9.33
N ASP A 22 -1.79 -4.15 -9.89
CA ASP A 22 -1.91 -3.61 -11.24
C ASP A 22 -1.15 -2.28 -11.38
N ALA A 23 -1.25 -1.40 -10.39
CA ALA A 23 -0.51 -0.14 -10.38
C ALA A 23 1.01 -0.34 -10.30
N PHE A 24 1.48 -1.31 -9.50
CA PHE A 24 2.89 -1.67 -9.41
C PHE A 24 3.42 -2.27 -10.72
N GLU A 25 2.68 -3.20 -11.32
CA GLU A 25 3.03 -3.84 -12.59
C GLU A 25 3.08 -2.82 -13.73
N LEU A 26 2.11 -1.90 -13.78
CA LEU A 26 2.13 -0.80 -14.73
C LEU A 26 3.35 0.11 -14.51
N PHE A 27 3.70 0.43 -13.26
CA PHE A 27 4.89 1.22 -12.94
C PHE A 27 6.17 0.54 -13.44
N VAL A 28 6.33 -0.76 -13.18
CA VAL A 28 7.46 -1.55 -13.66
C VAL A 28 7.54 -1.51 -15.19
N ALA A 29 6.43 -1.75 -15.89
CA ALA A 29 6.38 -1.71 -17.35
C ALA A 29 6.74 -0.32 -17.92
N GLN A 30 6.32 0.78 -17.28
CA GLN A 30 6.73 2.12 -17.70
C GLN A 30 8.23 2.38 -17.42
N GLY A 31 8.76 1.89 -16.30
CA GLY A 31 10.18 1.96 -15.98
C GLY A 31 11.05 1.24 -17.01
N GLU A 32 10.68 0.00 -17.35
CA GLU A 32 11.31 -0.78 -18.42
C GLU A 32 11.27 -0.04 -19.76
N SER A 33 10.12 0.54 -20.12
CA SER A 33 9.99 1.33 -21.35
C SER A 33 10.94 2.52 -21.39
N ILE A 34 11.12 3.24 -20.27
CA ILE A 34 12.06 4.37 -20.17
C ILE A 34 13.51 3.89 -20.33
N VAL A 35 13.87 2.77 -19.71
CA VAL A 35 15.23 2.18 -19.81
C VAL A 35 15.52 1.77 -21.25
N MET A 36 14.58 1.10 -21.91
CA MET A 36 14.79 0.53 -23.25
C MET A 36 14.67 1.56 -24.37
N GLN A 37 13.77 2.54 -24.24
CA GLN A 37 13.41 3.46 -25.34
C GLN A 37 13.77 4.93 -25.03
N GLY A 38 14.44 5.16 -23.91
CA GLY A 38 14.85 6.48 -23.46
C GLY A 38 13.74 7.30 -22.81
N HIS A 39 14.18 8.35 -22.13
CA HIS A 39 13.32 9.28 -21.41
C HIS A 39 12.54 10.20 -22.38
N SER A 40 11.24 10.35 -22.13
CA SER A 40 10.39 11.37 -22.77
C SER A 40 9.35 11.87 -21.77
N HIS A 41 8.81 13.08 -21.98
CA HIS A 41 7.79 13.65 -21.09
C HIS A 41 6.57 12.72 -20.95
N GLN A 42 6.13 12.09 -22.05
CA GLN A 42 4.98 11.21 -22.02
C GLN A 42 5.24 9.93 -21.21
N ARG A 43 6.42 9.32 -21.34
CA ARG A 43 6.78 8.13 -20.56
C ARG A 43 6.97 8.48 -19.08
N ALA A 44 7.64 9.60 -18.79
CA ALA A 44 7.82 10.08 -17.42
C ALA A 44 6.48 10.38 -16.74
N TYR A 45 5.55 11.02 -17.44
CA TYR A 45 4.18 11.25 -16.98
C TYR A 45 3.44 9.94 -16.65
N ARG A 46 3.51 8.93 -17.53
CA ARG A 46 2.88 7.63 -17.29
C ARG A 46 3.50 6.89 -16.10
N ALA A 47 4.83 6.90 -16.00
CA ALA A 47 5.54 6.32 -14.86
C ALA A 47 5.18 7.02 -13.55
N TYR A 48 5.12 8.36 -13.56
CA TYR A 48 4.70 9.17 -12.42
C TYR A 48 3.30 8.78 -11.94
N ASN A 49 2.33 8.68 -12.86
CA ASN A 49 0.96 8.31 -12.52
C ASN A 49 0.85 6.88 -11.99
N ALA A 50 1.51 5.93 -12.65
CA ALA A 50 1.51 4.54 -12.20
C ALA A 50 2.12 4.40 -10.80
N TYR A 51 3.25 5.07 -10.54
CA TYR A 51 3.87 5.05 -9.21
C TYR A 51 3.00 5.75 -8.16
N SER A 52 2.33 6.85 -8.55
CA SER A 52 1.39 7.56 -7.70
C SER A 52 0.20 6.69 -7.29
N SER A 53 -0.37 5.94 -8.24
CA SER A 53 -1.43 4.95 -7.97
C SER A 53 -0.93 3.82 -7.07
N PHE A 54 0.29 3.33 -7.29
CA PHE A 54 0.89 2.29 -6.43
C PHE A 54 1.03 2.77 -4.98
N ILE A 55 1.55 3.99 -4.76
CA ILE A 55 1.64 4.60 -3.42
C ILE A 55 0.26 4.68 -2.78
N HIS A 56 -0.73 5.18 -3.52
CA HIS A 56 -2.09 5.33 -2.99
C HIS A 56 -2.66 3.99 -2.55
N HIS A 57 -2.68 3.00 -3.44
CA HIS A 57 -3.29 1.69 -3.15
C HIS A 57 -2.54 0.91 -2.08
N LEU A 58 -1.20 0.98 -2.05
CA LEU A 58 -0.43 0.33 -1.01
C LEU A 58 -0.73 0.94 0.37
N TYR A 59 -0.90 2.25 0.46
CA TYR A 59 -1.23 2.91 1.72
C TYR A 59 -2.63 2.49 2.21
N GLU A 60 -3.65 2.56 1.34
CA GLU A 60 -5.02 2.17 1.70
C GLU A 60 -5.12 0.69 2.09
N LEU A 61 -4.40 -0.19 1.37
CA LEU A 61 -4.29 -1.61 1.71
C LEU A 61 -3.79 -1.80 3.15
N TYR A 62 -2.72 -1.10 3.56
CA TYR A 62 -2.23 -1.18 4.93
C TYR A 62 -3.18 -0.59 5.97
N MET A 63 -3.91 0.48 5.63
CA MET A 63 -4.95 1.00 6.53
C MET A 63 -6.06 -0.02 6.75
N ALA A 64 -6.47 -0.74 5.70
CA ALA A 64 -7.49 -1.78 5.77
C ALA A 64 -7.00 -3.01 6.56
N LEU A 65 -5.73 -3.42 6.36
CA LEU A 65 -5.10 -4.48 7.14
C LEU A 65 -5.04 -4.12 8.64
N PHE A 66 -4.60 -2.91 8.98
CA PHE A 66 -4.59 -2.46 10.37
C PHE A 66 -6.00 -2.40 10.97
N ALA A 67 -6.99 -1.92 10.21
CA ALA A 67 -8.38 -1.90 10.67
C ALA A 67 -8.85 -3.32 11.02
N ARG A 68 -8.54 -4.30 10.16
CA ARG A 68 -8.85 -5.71 10.38
C ARG A 68 -8.13 -6.31 11.59
N ASP A 69 -6.84 -6.02 11.78
CA ASP A 69 -6.08 -6.48 12.95
C ASP A 69 -6.68 -5.97 14.27
N HIS A 70 -7.30 -4.78 14.23
CA HIS A 70 -8.04 -4.20 15.35
C HIS A 70 -9.53 -4.58 15.38
N GLN A 71 -9.99 -5.46 14.48
CA GLN A 71 -11.38 -5.93 14.35
C GLN A 71 -12.40 -4.79 14.17
N VAL A 72 -12.01 -3.74 13.44
CA VAL A 72 -12.84 -2.57 13.09
C VAL A 72 -12.85 -2.31 11.59
N ALA A 73 -13.93 -1.74 11.06
CA ALA A 73 -14.05 -1.49 9.61
C ALA A 73 -13.23 -0.26 9.18
N ASP A 74 -13.04 0.69 10.08
CA ASP A 74 -12.18 1.86 9.88
C ASP A 74 -11.27 2.00 11.09
N ILE A 75 -9.96 2.08 10.87
CA ILE A 75 -8.96 2.27 11.91
C ILE A 75 -9.24 3.53 12.76
N LYS A 76 -9.82 4.58 12.17
CA LYS A 76 -10.23 5.81 12.88
C LYS A 76 -11.35 5.57 13.89
N SER A 77 -12.10 4.48 13.76
CA SER A 77 -13.16 4.11 14.71
C SER A 77 -12.63 3.36 15.94
N CYS A 78 -11.40 2.85 15.91
CA CYS A 78 -10.84 2.01 16.97
C CYS A 78 -10.77 2.73 18.33
N ARG A 79 -11.51 2.23 19.33
CA ARG A 79 -11.56 2.80 20.68
C ARG A 79 -10.21 2.76 21.39
N ARG A 80 -9.45 1.67 21.23
CA ARG A 80 -8.12 1.51 21.84
C ARG A 80 -7.14 2.54 21.30
N ILE A 81 -7.12 2.76 19.99
CA ILE A 81 -6.27 3.79 19.36
C ILE A 81 -6.72 5.19 19.79
N LYS A 82 -8.02 5.47 19.86
CA LYS A 82 -8.51 6.76 20.39
C LYS A 82 -8.07 7.02 21.83
N ALA A 83 -8.12 5.99 22.69
CA ALA A 83 -7.66 6.10 24.07
C ALA A 83 -6.15 6.34 24.13
N TRP A 84 -5.36 5.61 23.33
CA TRP A 84 -3.92 5.82 23.19
C TRP A 84 -3.60 7.25 22.72
N VAL A 85 -4.29 7.75 21.68
CA VAL A 85 -4.14 9.13 21.18
C VAL A 85 -4.40 10.15 22.28
N LYS A 86 -5.46 9.98 23.08
CA LYS A 86 -5.73 10.87 24.22
C LYS A 86 -4.60 10.86 25.25
N GLY A 87 -4.05 9.68 25.54
CA GLY A 87 -2.89 9.54 26.43
C GLY A 87 -1.66 10.25 25.89
N GLU A 88 -1.34 10.08 24.61
CA GLU A 88 -0.21 10.76 23.97
C GLU A 88 -0.41 12.29 23.88
N GLN A 89 -1.64 12.74 23.60
CA GLN A 89 -2.00 14.15 23.62
C GLN A 89 -1.83 14.77 25.01
N ALA A 90 -2.10 14.03 26.08
CA ALA A 90 -1.95 14.52 27.45
C ALA A 90 -0.47 14.73 27.84
N LYS A 91 0.47 14.07 27.16
CA LYS A 91 1.92 14.24 27.36
C LYS A 91 2.50 15.48 26.68
N ARG A 92 1.73 16.14 25.80
CA ARG A 92 2.21 17.23 24.94
C ARG A 92 1.51 18.55 25.26
N ILE A 93 2.19 19.66 24.98
CA ILE A 93 1.72 21.02 25.28
C ILE A 93 1.62 21.83 23.98
N GLY A 94 0.69 22.79 23.93
CA GLY A 94 0.54 23.70 22.79
C GLY A 94 0.28 22.98 21.47
N ASP A 95 0.93 23.44 20.41
CA ASP A 95 0.74 22.93 19.05
C ASP A 95 1.21 21.49 18.85
N GLU A 96 2.04 20.94 19.74
CA GLU A 96 2.46 19.54 19.64
C GLU A 96 1.33 18.56 19.97
N LYS A 97 0.34 19.02 20.75
CA LYS A 97 -0.84 18.23 21.11
C LYS A 97 -1.76 18.01 19.91
N SER A 98 -1.97 19.03 19.07
CA SER A 98 -2.85 18.95 17.90
C SER A 98 -2.27 18.07 16.79
N LYS A 99 -0.94 17.88 16.77
CA LYS A 99 -0.23 17.00 15.84
C LYS A 99 -0.39 15.51 16.14
N VAL A 100 -0.93 15.13 17.31
CA VAL A 100 -1.16 13.72 17.66
C VAL A 100 -2.57 13.33 17.28
N GLY A 101 -2.69 12.32 16.42
CA GLY A 101 -3.96 11.73 16.03
C GLY A 101 -3.84 10.25 15.69
N THR A 102 -4.91 9.64 15.18
CA THR A 102 -4.89 8.24 14.70
C THR A 102 -3.77 8.02 13.69
N HIS A 103 -3.48 9.02 12.86
CA HIS A 103 -2.41 8.96 11.88
C HIS A 103 -1.03 8.75 12.52
N THR A 104 -0.77 9.31 13.71
CA THR A 104 0.49 9.10 14.45
C THR A 104 0.69 7.62 14.79
N TYR A 105 -0.39 6.93 15.17
CA TYR A 105 -0.35 5.49 15.41
C TYR A 105 -0.08 4.72 14.11
N THR A 106 -0.80 5.02 13.03
CA THR A 106 -0.64 4.29 11.76
C THR A 106 0.71 4.55 11.10
N ASP A 107 1.26 5.75 11.25
CA ASP A 107 2.60 6.11 10.79
C ASP A 107 3.67 5.25 11.49
N GLY A 108 3.58 5.13 12.83
CA GLY A 108 4.46 4.24 13.61
C GLY A 108 4.26 2.76 13.27
N ALA A 109 3.01 2.32 13.07
CA ALA A 109 2.70 0.96 12.68
C ALA A 109 3.30 0.60 11.31
N LEU A 110 3.30 1.52 10.33
CA LEU A 110 3.97 1.32 9.05
C LEU A 110 5.48 1.13 9.22
N ASN A 111 6.13 1.97 10.02
CA ASN A 111 7.56 1.83 10.30
C ASN A 111 7.88 0.48 10.94
N GLU A 112 7.09 0.09 11.94
CA GLU A 112 7.21 -1.20 12.61
C GLU A 112 7.03 -2.38 11.65
N GLN A 113 6.06 -2.30 10.73
CA GLN A 113 5.87 -3.34 9.72
C GLN A 113 7.08 -3.50 8.80
N VAL A 114 7.71 -2.41 8.38
CA VAL A 114 8.97 -2.49 7.60
C VAL A 114 10.07 -3.15 8.44
N HIS A 115 10.19 -2.76 9.71
CA HIS A 115 11.19 -3.30 10.63
C HIS A 115 11.04 -4.81 10.81
N LEU A 116 9.83 -5.25 11.18
CA LEU A 116 9.52 -6.66 11.40
C LEU A 116 9.79 -7.51 10.15
N GLN A 117 9.41 -7.01 8.97
CA GLN A 117 9.64 -7.72 7.71
C GLN A 117 11.13 -7.80 7.37
N ALA A 118 11.89 -6.72 7.53
CA ALA A 118 13.34 -6.74 7.34
C ALA A 118 14.01 -7.76 8.26
N MET A 119 13.65 -7.77 9.55
CA MET A 119 14.16 -8.72 10.53
C MET A 119 13.76 -10.17 10.21
N GLN A 120 12.54 -10.40 9.74
CA GLN A 120 12.07 -11.73 9.33
C GLN A 120 12.87 -12.27 8.13
N TRP A 121 13.16 -11.44 7.13
CA TRP A 121 14.00 -11.82 6.00
C TRP A 121 15.43 -12.13 6.43
N LEU A 122 16.04 -11.28 7.26
CA LEU A 122 17.37 -11.54 7.83
C LEU A 122 17.41 -12.87 8.59
N SER A 123 16.44 -13.11 9.47
CA SER A 123 16.32 -14.37 10.20
C SER A 123 16.13 -15.58 9.28
N SER A 124 15.39 -15.42 8.18
CA SER A 124 15.17 -16.50 7.21
C SER A 124 16.43 -16.83 6.40
N ILE A 125 17.25 -15.82 6.09
CA ILE A 125 18.57 -15.98 5.48
C ILE A 125 19.51 -16.68 6.46
N ASP A 126 19.57 -16.22 7.71
CA ASP A 126 20.48 -16.76 8.74
C ASP A 126 20.19 -18.23 9.07
N ARG A 127 18.90 -18.63 9.00
CA ARG A 127 18.47 -20.03 9.15
C ARG A 127 18.64 -20.87 7.88
N GLY A 128 19.08 -20.29 6.77
CA GLY A 128 19.21 -20.98 5.48
C GLY A 128 17.88 -21.32 4.79
N ALA A 129 16.75 -20.79 5.28
CA ALA A 129 15.43 -20.98 4.65
C ALA A 129 15.32 -20.23 3.31
N VAL A 130 16.13 -19.18 3.14
CA VAL A 130 16.24 -18.39 1.92
C VAL A 130 17.71 -18.27 1.53
N SER A 131 18.02 -18.48 0.25
CA SER A 131 19.38 -18.35 -0.25
C SER A 131 19.85 -16.88 -0.29
N ALA A 132 20.94 -16.60 0.43
CA ALA A 132 21.61 -15.29 0.40
C ALA A 132 22.14 -14.89 -1.00
N LYS A 133 22.26 -15.85 -1.93
CA LYS A 133 22.64 -15.57 -3.33
C LYS A 133 21.51 -14.88 -4.10
N ILE A 134 20.26 -15.28 -3.82
CA ILE A 134 19.06 -14.74 -4.48
C ILE A 134 18.57 -13.49 -3.74
N HIS A 135 18.66 -13.52 -2.40
CA HIS A 135 18.24 -12.45 -1.52
C HIS A 135 19.44 -11.99 -0.67
N PRO A 136 20.29 -11.08 -1.20
CA PRO A 136 21.46 -10.61 -0.49
C PRO A 136 21.09 -9.98 0.85
N ARG A 137 21.77 -10.41 1.91
CA ARG A 137 21.57 -9.91 3.27
C ARG A 137 21.63 -8.38 3.36
N SER A 138 22.59 -7.78 2.65
CA SER A 138 22.80 -6.33 2.58
C SER A 138 21.61 -5.54 2.04
N GLN A 139 20.70 -6.18 1.31
CA GLN A 139 19.45 -5.55 0.88
C GLN A 139 18.59 -5.16 2.08
N TYR A 140 18.47 -6.03 3.07
CA TYR A 140 17.60 -5.84 4.23
C TYR A 140 18.31 -5.09 5.37
N GLU A 141 19.62 -5.28 5.53
CA GLU A 141 20.41 -4.54 6.53
C GLU A 141 20.40 -3.04 6.29
N ARG A 142 20.51 -2.59 5.03
CA ARG A 142 20.45 -1.16 4.67
C ARG A 142 19.11 -0.50 4.98
N MET A 143 18.08 -1.29 5.25
CA MET A 143 16.75 -0.80 5.59
C MET A 143 16.59 -0.59 7.10
N LEU A 144 17.60 -0.98 7.89
CA LEU A 144 17.63 -0.88 9.34
C LEU A 144 18.72 0.12 9.81
N PRO A 145 18.44 0.94 10.84
CA PRO A 145 17.12 1.15 11.43
C PRO A 145 16.16 1.78 10.42
N VAL A 146 14.85 1.50 10.56
CA VAL A 146 13.84 2.11 9.70
C VAL A 146 13.78 3.61 9.99
N ASP A 147 13.82 4.41 8.93
CA ASP A 147 13.65 5.85 9.03
C ASP A 147 12.29 6.18 9.67
N GLN A 148 12.31 6.91 10.79
CA GLN A 148 11.11 7.24 11.54
C GLN A 148 10.17 8.16 10.75
N ASP A 149 10.68 8.88 9.76
CA ASP A 149 9.90 9.76 8.90
C ASP A 149 9.18 9.00 7.76
N PHE A 150 9.41 7.69 7.59
CA PHE A 150 8.79 6.93 6.52
C PHE A 150 7.25 6.96 6.57
N GLY A 151 6.63 6.52 7.68
CA GLY A 151 5.18 6.52 7.85
C GLY A 151 4.54 7.89 7.59
N PRO A 152 5.02 8.97 8.25
CA PRO A 152 4.54 10.32 7.99
C PRO A 152 4.72 10.77 6.54
N ALA A 153 5.87 10.47 5.92
CA ALA A 153 6.14 10.82 4.52
C ALA A 153 5.23 10.05 3.56
N PHE A 154 4.98 8.76 3.82
CA PHE A 154 4.13 7.92 3.00
C PHE A 154 2.68 8.42 3.04
N ARG A 155 2.16 8.72 4.23
CA ARG A 155 0.85 9.35 4.40
C ARG A 155 0.76 10.69 3.70
N SER A 156 1.75 11.56 3.89
CA SER A 156 1.81 12.89 3.28
C SER A 156 1.81 12.80 1.75
N MET A 157 2.62 11.89 1.20
CA MET A 157 2.69 11.64 -0.24
C MET A 157 1.35 11.17 -0.80
N ARG A 158 0.74 10.16 -0.15
CA ARG A 158 -0.60 9.67 -0.52
C ARG A 158 -1.64 10.80 -0.50
N ASN A 159 -1.66 11.62 0.55
CA ASN A 159 -2.63 12.72 0.68
C ASN A 159 -2.48 13.75 -0.45
N LYS A 160 -1.25 14.11 -0.83
CA LYS A 160 -1.01 15.08 -1.91
C LYS A 160 -1.35 14.54 -3.29
N ILE A 161 -1.09 13.25 -3.52
CA ILE A 161 -1.38 12.58 -4.80
C ILE A 161 -2.90 12.39 -4.98
N ALA A 162 -3.59 11.91 -3.94
CA ALA A 162 -5.02 11.59 -3.98
C ALA A 162 -5.92 12.80 -3.67
N GLY A 163 -5.34 13.91 -3.20
CA GLY A 163 -6.07 15.15 -2.92
C GLY A 163 -6.66 15.80 -4.16
N HIS A 164 -7.51 16.81 -3.95
CA HIS A 164 -8.07 17.61 -5.03
C HIS A 164 -6.98 18.21 -5.93
N VAL A 165 -7.33 18.51 -7.17
CA VAL A 165 -6.40 19.13 -8.12
C VAL A 165 -6.04 20.53 -7.61
N THR A 166 -4.81 20.67 -7.12
CA THR A 166 -4.22 21.94 -6.70
C THR A 166 -2.83 22.09 -7.32
N TYR A 167 -2.33 23.33 -7.40
CA TYR A 167 -1.00 23.63 -7.93
C TYR A 167 0.12 22.92 -7.12
N GLU A 168 -0.16 22.62 -5.85
CA GLU A 168 0.74 21.89 -4.96
C GLU A 168 1.14 20.53 -5.51
N ARG A 169 0.32 19.90 -6.35
CA ARG A 169 0.67 18.62 -6.99
C ARG A 169 1.87 18.75 -7.93
N ILE A 170 2.08 19.91 -8.55
CA ILE A 170 3.20 20.16 -9.44
C ILE A 170 4.40 20.71 -8.66
N GLU A 171 4.16 21.61 -7.71
CA GLU A 171 5.23 22.31 -7.01
C GLU A 171 5.76 21.55 -5.79
N LEU A 172 4.86 21.01 -4.96
CA LEU A 172 5.15 20.46 -3.63
C LEU A 172 5.24 18.93 -3.56
N VAL A 173 4.85 18.23 -4.62
CA VAL A 173 5.00 16.76 -4.71
C VAL A 173 6.36 16.43 -5.32
N LYS A 174 7.33 16.15 -4.46
CA LYS A 174 8.66 15.68 -4.85
C LYS A 174 8.70 14.16 -4.94
N LEU A 175 7.98 13.61 -5.93
CA LEU A 175 7.83 12.15 -6.07
C LEU A 175 9.18 11.44 -6.32
N THR A 176 10.09 12.07 -7.05
CA THR A 176 11.44 11.54 -7.31
C THR A 176 12.25 11.38 -6.02
N GLU A 177 12.26 12.39 -5.15
CA GLU A 177 12.95 12.34 -3.86
C GLU A 177 12.37 11.25 -2.96
N PHE A 178 11.04 11.16 -2.92
CA PHE A 178 10.33 10.12 -2.18
C PHE A 178 10.63 8.71 -2.72
N PHE A 179 10.67 8.54 -4.04
CA PHE A 179 11.06 7.29 -4.68
C PHE A 179 12.49 6.89 -4.28
N GLN A 180 13.46 7.79 -4.44
CA GLN A 180 14.86 7.51 -4.13
C GLN A 180 15.05 7.10 -2.67
N LYS A 181 14.31 7.73 -1.75
CA LYS A 181 14.45 7.46 -0.31
C LYS A 181 13.68 6.23 0.16
N TYR A 182 12.42 6.07 -0.26
CA TYR A 182 11.48 5.15 0.39
C TYR A 182 10.95 4.03 -0.50
N HIS A 183 11.28 4.00 -1.80
CA HIS A 183 10.85 2.91 -2.68
C HIS A 183 11.22 1.50 -2.15
N PRO A 184 12.41 1.27 -1.57
CA PRO A 184 12.73 -0.02 -0.96
C PRO A 184 11.75 -0.43 0.15
N TYR A 185 11.32 0.52 0.99
CA TYR A 185 10.34 0.26 2.06
C TYR A 185 8.99 -0.14 1.46
N LEU A 186 8.51 0.56 0.43
CA LEU A 186 7.26 0.21 -0.25
C LEU A 186 7.32 -1.19 -0.88
N CYS A 187 8.43 -1.53 -1.54
CA CYS A 187 8.62 -2.84 -2.13
C CYS A 187 8.63 -3.96 -1.10
N MET A 188 9.19 -3.74 0.09
CA MET A 188 9.10 -4.71 1.20
C MET A 188 7.65 -4.93 1.61
N LEU A 189 6.93 -3.84 1.90
CA LEU A 189 5.53 -3.88 2.29
C LEU A 189 4.66 -4.62 1.25
N PHE A 190 4.80 -4.26 -0.02
CA PHE A 190 4.04 -4.87 -1.11
C PHE A 190 4.32 -6.38 -1.25
N ARG A 191 5.60 -6.79 -1.24
CA ARG A 191 5.99 -8.21 -1.34
C ARG A 191 5.44 -9.05 -0.20
N ASN A 192 5.39 -8.49 1.02
CA ASN A 192 4.85 -9.19 2.17
C ASN A 192 3.37 -9.51 2.02
N VAL A 193 2.56 -8.54 1.55
CA VAL A 193 1.14 -8.79 1.31
C VAL A 193 0.93 -9.76 0.14
N GLY A 194 1.73 -9.67 -0.93
CA GLY A 194 1.67 -10.63 -2.03
C GLY A 194 2.01 -12.06 -1.61
N GLY A 195 2.88 -12.21 -0.61
CA GLY A 195 3.19 -13.47 0.05
C GLY A 195 2.21 -13.88 1.16
N SER A 196 1.10 -13.18 1.38
CA SER A 196 0.08 -13.54 2.37
C SER A 196 -1.10 -14.27 1.74
N SER A 197 -2.07 -14.71 2.53
CA SER A 197 -3.34 -15.30 2.04
C SER A 197 -4.16 -14.35 1.14
N PHE A 198 -3.82 -13.06 1.09
CA PHE A 198 -4.43 -12.11 0.16
C PHE A 198 -3.83 -12.17 -1.26
N GLY A 199 -2.58 -12.62 -1.42
CA GLY A 199 -1.91 -12.70 -2.72
C GLY A 199 -1.53 -14.12 -3.16
N ARG A 200 -1.30 -15.06 -2.24
CA ARG A 200 -0.72 -16.40 -2.51
C ARG A 200 -1.56 -17.37 -3.34
N TYR A 201 -2.80 -17.04 -3.68
CA TYR A 201 -3.73 -17.98 -4.35
C TYR A 201 -4.69 -17.29 -5.33
N LEU A 202 -4.32 -16.15 -5.89
CA LEU A 202 -5.12 -15.47 -6.90
C LEU A 202 -4.70 -15.92 -8.31
N ASP A 203 -5.00 -17.18 -8.66
CA ASP A 203 -4.86 -17.65 -10.04
C ASP A 203 -5.90 -16.99 -10.96
N THR A 204 -7.01 -16.54 -10.38
CA THR A 204 -8.08 -15.79 -11.03
C THR A 204 -8.55 -14.62 -10.15
N VAL A 205 -9.12 -13.59 -10.78
CA VAL A 205 -9.77 -12.48 -10.07
C VAL A 205 -11.08 -13.00 -9.45
N PRO A 206 -11.26 -12.91 -8.11
CA PRO A 206 -12.50 -13.31 -7.46
C PRO A 206 -13.69 -12.45 -7.93
N ASP A 207 -14.90 -12.99 -7.82
CA ASP A 207 -16.10 -12.19 -8.02
C ASP A 207 -16.26 -11.16 -6.88
N PHE A 208 -16.25 -9.88 -7.24
CA PHE A 208 -16.43 -8.75 -6.34
C PHE A 208 -17.80 -8.08 -6.54
N GLY A 209 -18.76 -8.77 -7.16
CA GLY A 209 -20.08 -8.24 -7.46
C GLY A 209 -20.00 -7.10 -8.47
N GLU A 210 -20.46 -5.91 -8.09
CA GLU A 210 -20.51 -4.76 -9.01
C GLU A 210 -19.15 -4.39 -9.61
N VAL A 211 -18.05 -4.59 -8.86
CA VAL A 211 -16.70 -4.29 -9.37
C VAL A 211 -16.34 -5.17 -10.57
N THR A 212 -16.72 -6.44 -10.55
CA THR A 212 -16.45 -7.42 -11.62
C THR A 212 -17.55 -7.43 -12.69
N SER A 213 -18.77 -7.02 -12.37
CA SER A 213 -19.85 -6.84 -13.36
C SER A 213 -19.88 -5.45 -13.99
N PHE A 214 -19.02 -4.52 -13.57
CA PHE A 214 -18.95 -3.17 -14.13
C PHE A 214 -18.77 -3.23 -15.65
N LEU A 215 -19.62 -2.50 -16.39
CA LEU A 215 -19.72 -2.54 -17.86
C LEU A 215 -20.19 -3.86 -18.47
N GLY A 216 -20.63 -4.84 -17.68
CA GLY A 216 -21.23 -6.09 -18.18
C GLY A 216 -22.45 -5.85 -19.08
N ILE A 217 -23.16 -4.74 -18.87
CA ILE A 217 -24.29 -4.29 -19.70
C ILE A 217 -23.94 -4.07 -21.18
N PHE A 218 -22.67 -3.85 -21.52
CA PHE A 218 -22.23 -3.67 -22.89
C PHE A 218 -22.00 -4.99 -23.64
N ILE A 219 -21.96 -6.10 -22.90
CA ILE A 219 -21.93 -7.45 -23.47
C ILE A 219 -23.37 -7.80 -23.82
N ARG A 220 -23.73 -7.66 -25.10
CA ARG A 220 -25.02 -8.15 -25.59
C ARG A 220 -25.11 -9.65 -25.30
N PRO A 221 -26.22 -10.17 -24.75
CA PRO A 221 -26.45 -11.59 -24.76
C PRO A 221 -26.37 -12.08 -26.21
N ASP A 222 -25.60 -13.13 -26.47
CA ASP A 222 -25.60 -13.76 -27.78
C ASP A 222 -27.03 -14.25 -28.05
N PRO A 223 -27.73 -13.75 -29.09
CA PRO A 223 -29.08 -14.21 -29.40
C PRO A 223 -29.14 -15.72 -29.71
N ASN A 224 -28.00 -16.37 -29.88
CA ASN A 224 -27.87 -17.82 -30.07
C ASN A 224 -27.57 -18.62 -28.78
N THR A 225 -27.69 -18.04 -27.58
CA THR A 225 -27.68 -18.80 -26.31
C THR A 225 -29.10 -19.08 -25.78
N ASN A 226 -30.03 -19.35 -26.70
CA ASN A 226 -31.06 -20.35 -26.45
C ASN A 226 -30.59 -21.65 -27.11
N ILE A 227 -30.92 -22.81 -26.52
CA ILE A 227 -30.42 -24.19 -26.76
C ILE A 227 -29.38 -24.52 -25.67
N GLU A 228 -29.63 -25.30 -24.62
CA GLU A 228 -30.66 -26.30 -24.30
C GLU A 228 -30.83 -26.37 -22.76
#